data_AF-A0A5B6UJZ4-F1
#
_entry.id   AF-A0A5B6UJZ4-F1
#
_cell.length_a   1.000
_cell.length_b   1.000
_cell.length_c   1.000
_cell.angle_alpha   90.00
_cell.angle_beta   90.00
_cell.angle_gamma   90.00
#
_symmetry.space_group_name_H-M   'P 1'
#
loop_
_entity.id
_entity.type
_entity.pdbx_description
1 polymer ?
#
loop_
_entity_poly.entity_id
_entity_poly.type
_entity_poly.pdbx_seq_one_letter_code
_entity_poly.pdbx_strand_id
1 'polypeptide(L)'
;MSLIQRLSVLGMAAMAMGLVASHDYGEALTKSILFYEGQRSGKLPPTQRITWRKDSALRDGFEIGVDLVGGYYDAGDNVKFTFPMAFSITILAWSVLEFGQSLGTDLQHSLKAIQWGTDYLLKATSIPGFVFAQVGDPYGDHNCWERPEDMDTPRTPYAVSKEFPGSEVSAEIAAALAASSMVFRPINRGYSARLLKRARMVFEFADKYRGSYNDSLGPWACPFYCDYSGYQDELVWGAAWLLRATKAPYYRNYVLANIQNLDKSSSFAEFGWDTKHAGINLIKSQTPEPFITNADKFVCSVLPESPTVSVSYSPGGLLIKPGGSNLQHATALSFLLLVYSRPLSKDSRVIHCGNVFATPARLIQVARSQVDYILGSNPLNMSYMVGYGKKFPERIHHRGSSLPSITQHPQHIDCTGGATYFYTNNPNPNLLTGAVVGGPDIKDSYADSRADFAHSEPTTYINAPLVGLLAYFKSH
;
A
#
# COMPACT_ATOMS: atom_id res chain seq x y z
N MET A 1 -44.05 -37.18 40.43
CA MET A 1 -43.11 -36.04 40.54
C MET A 1 -42.74 -35.60 39.13
N SER A 2 -43.67 -35.01 38.37
CA SER A 2 -44.07 -33.58 38.30
C SER A 2 -43.04 -32.67 37.60
N LEU A 3 -43.13 -32.62 36.27
CA LEU A 3 -43.34 -31.44 35.40
C LEU A 3 -42.78 -30.03 35.71
N ILE A 4 -41.87 -29.83 36.68
CA ILE A 4 -41.38 -28.49 37.09
C ILE A 4 -39.85 -28.39 37.01
N GLN A 5 -39.25 -28.78 35.89
CA GLN A 5 -37.80 -28.56 35.67
C GLN A 5 -37.39 -28.40 34.20
N ARG A 6 -38.29 -27.88 33.35
CA ARG A 6 -38.02 -27.57 31.93
C ARG A 6 -38.38 -26.14 31.52
N LEU A 7 -38.26 -25.17 32.42
CA LEU A 7 -38.59 -23.76 32.16
C LEU A 7 -37.56 -22.84 32.83
N SER A 8 -36.35 -22.76 32.28
CA SER A 8 -35.38 -21.69 32.63
C SER A 8 -34.15 -21.64 31.72
N VAL A 9 -34.34 -21.70 30.39
CA VAL A 9 -33.30 -21.25 29.43
C VAL A 9 -33.97 -20.47 28.30
N LEU A 10 -34.43 -19.26 28.61
CA LEU A 10 -34.74 -18.21 27.63
C LEU A 10 -34.60 -16.86 28.33
N GLY A 11 -33.38 -16.61 28.84
CA GLY A 11 -32.95 -15.29 29.27
C GLY A 11 -32.41 -14.55 28.06
N MET A 12 -33.19 -13.58 27.58
CA MET A 12 -32.85 -12.64 26.50
C MET A 12 -31.44 -12.07 26.68
N ALA A 13 -30.49 -12.50 25.85
CA ALA A 13 -29.39 -11.64 25.45
C ALA A 13 -29.94 -10.66 24.41
N ALA A 14 -30.65 -9.63 24.89
CA ALA A 14 -30.81 -8.43 24.10
C ALA A 14 -29.41 -7.83 23.95
N MET A 15 -28.72 -8.19 22.86
CA MET A 15 -27.62 -7.38 22.39
C MET A 15 -28.17 -5.97 22.26
N ALA A 16 -27.71 -5.07 23.11
CA ALA A 16 -27.78 -3.66 22.82
C ALA A 16 -27.04 -3.50 21.48
N MET A 17 -27.80 -3.48 20.38
CA MET A 17 -27.38 -2.86 19.14
C MET A 17 -27.24 -1.38 19.47
N GLY A 18 -26.14 -1.01 20.14
CA GLY A 18 -25.66 0.34 20.08
C GLY A 18 -25.56 0.65 18.60
N LEU A 19 -26.31 1.65 18.15
CA LEU A 19 -26.11 2.28 16.86
C LEU A 19 -24.66 2.76 16.84
N VAL A 20 -23.73 1.90 16.39
CA VAL A 20 -22.39 2.33 16.04
C VAL A 20 -22.63 3.32 14.92
N ALA A 21 -22.34 4.59 15.19
CA ALA A 21 -22.45 5.62 14.17
C ALA A 21 -21.64 5.16 12.97
N SER A 22 -22.28 5.07 11.80
CA SER A 22 -21.59 4.72 10.56
C SER A 22 -20.42 5.67 10.36
N HIS A 23 -19.25 5.12 10.02
CA HIS A 23 -18.08 5.93 9.68
C HIS A 23 -18.34 6.78 8.44
N ASP A 24 -17.79 8.00 8.41
CA ASP A 24 -17.79 8.84 7.21
C ASP A 24 -16.64 8.41 6.30
N TYR A 25 -16.91 7.41 5.45
CA TYR A 25 -15.92 6.94 4.48
C TYR A 25 -15.54 8.01 3.45
N GLY A 26 -16.39 9.03 3.24
CA GLY A 26 -16.09 10.16 2.37
C GLY A 26 -14.99 11.05 2.95
N GLU A 27 -15.13 11.42 4.22
CA GLU A 27 -14.10 12.16 4.96
C GLU A 27 -12.79 11.36 5.02
N ALA A 28 -12.86 10.08 5.37
CA ALA A 28 -11.68 9.21 5.42
C ALA A 28 -10.99 9.09 4.05
N LEU A 29 -11.74 9.04 2.94
CA LEU A 29 -11.20 8.98 1.59
C LEU A 29 -10.39 10.24 1.26
N THR A 30 -10.98 11.41 1.48
CA THR A 30 -10.31 12.69 1.23
C THR A 30 -9.02 12.80 2.04
N LYS A 31 -9.04 12.36 3.30
CA LYS A 31 -7.85 12.34 4.18
C LYS A 31 -6.81 11.35 3.68
N SER A 32 -7.18 10.11 3.35
CA SER A 32 -6.24 9.10 2.83
C SER A 32 -5.49 9.57 1.58
N ILE A 33 -6.13 10.34 0.70
CA ILE A 33 -5.47 10.94 -0.46
C ILE A 33 -4.59 12.13 -0.08
N LEU A 34 -5.00 12.92 0.92
CA LEU A 34 -4.22 14.06 1.42
C LEU A 34 -2.88 13.62 2.03
N PHE A 35 -2.82 12.43 2.65
CA PHE A 35 -1.58 11.84 3.15
C PHE A 35 -0.47 11.78 2.09
N TYR A 36 -0.78 11.40 0.85
CA TYR A 36 0.21 11.37 -0.23
C TYR A 36 0.83 12.75 -0.48
N GLU A 37 0.09 13.85 -0.31
CA GLU A 37 0.67 15.19 -0.41
C GLU A 37 1.71 15.45 0.68
N GLY A 38 1.50 14.88 1.87
CA GLY A 38 2.45 14.90 2.98
C GLY A 38 3.70 14.06 2.76
N GLN A 39 3.67 13.08 1.83
CA GLN A 39 4.81 12.23 1.46
C GLN A 39 5.60 12.74 0.24
N ARG A 40 5.14 13.76 -0.47
CA ARG A 40 5.80 14.21 -1.72
C ARG A 40 7.25 14.63 -1.48
N SER A 41 8.21 14.08 -2.21
CA SER A 41 9.58 14.57 -2.30
C SER A 41 9.73 15.49 -3.53
N GLY A 42 10.72 16.37 -3.56
CA GLY A 42 10.98 17.27 -4.69
C GLY A 42 10.30 18.63 -4.58
N LYS A 43 10.15 19.30 -5.73
CA LYS A 43 9.51 20.62 -5.83
C LYS A 43 8.00 20.50 -5.75
N LEU A 44 7.39 21.02 -4.70
CA LEU A 44 5.95 20.94 -4.47
C LEU A 44 5.16 21.88 -5.40
N PRO A 45 3.95 21.47 -5.83
CA PRO A 45 3.11 22.32 -6.66
C PRO A 45 2.51 23.47 -5.83
N PRO A 46 2.16 24.61 -6.44
CA PRO A 46 1.48 25.70 -5.74
C PRO A 46 0.09 25.30 -5.20
N THR A 47 -0.47 24.19 -5.69
CA THR A 47 -1.74 23.61 -5.23
C THR A 47 -1.58 22.61 -4.08
N GLN A 48 -0.40 22.54 -3.44
CA GLN A 48 -0.12 21.68 -2.29
C GLN A 48 -1.04 22.05 -1.12
N ARG A 49 -1.76 21.06 -0.56
CA ARG A 49 -2.71 21.24 0.55
C ARG A 49 -2.08 20.99 1.93
N ILE A 50 -1.10 20.09 2.00
CA ILE A 50 -0.27 19.93 3.21
C ILE A 50 0.80 21.02 3.22
N THR A 51 0.49 22.17 3.84
CA THR A 51 1.27 23.42 3.71
C THR A 51 2.47 23.53 4.65
N TRP A 52 2.56 22.66 5.66
CA TRP A 52 3.73 22.56 6.53
C TRP A 52 4.93 21.87 5.83
N ARG A 53 4.69 21.08 4.78
CA ARG A 53 5.72 20.57 3.86
C ARG A 53 6.18 21.65 2.90
N LYS A 54 7.48 21.66 2.54
CA LYS A 54 8.05 22.50 1.48
C LYS A 54 8.91 21.66 0.52
N ASP A 55 9.51 22.36 -0.45
CA ASP A 55 10.42 21.78 -1.42
C ASP A 55 11.61 21.10 -0.72
N SER A 56 11.89 19.86 -1.10
CA SER A 56 12.97 19.05 -0.51
C SER A 56 13.64 18.18 -1.57
N ALA A 57 14.81 17.60 -1.28
CA ALA A 57 15.50 16.65 -2.16
C ALA A 57 15.72 17.15 -3.61
N LEU A 58 15.94 18.46 -3.78
CA LEU A 58 15.99 19.11 -5.10
C LEU A 58 17.24 18.79 -5.93
N ARG A 59 18.16 18.00 -5.36
CA ARG A 59 19.43 17.60 -5.98
C ARG A 59 19.53 16.08 -6.20
N ASP A 60 18.44 15.34 -5.99
CA ASP A 60 18.41 13.89 -6.21
C ASP A 60 18.88 13.52 -7.62
N GLY A 61 19.98 12.75 -7.69
CA GLY A 61 20.61 12.30 -8.94
C GLY A 61 21.53 13.31 -9.63
N PHE A 62 21.64 14.55 -9.12
CA PHE A 62 22.45 15.61 -9.75
C PHE A 62 23.92 15.21 -9.94
N GLU A 63 24.51 14.54 -8.94
CA GLU A 63 25.94 14.15 -8.95
C GLU A 63 26.29 13.14 -10.05
N ILE A 64 25.31 12.39 -10.52
CA ILE A 64 25.46 11.41 -11.62
C ILE A 64 24.83 11.92 -12.93
N GLY A 65 24.40 13.18 -13.00
CA GLY A 65 23.82 13.79 -14.19
C GLY A 65 22.42 13.27 -14.55
N VAL A 66 21.65 12.77 -13.58
CA VAL A 66 20.29 12.25 -13.78
C VAL A 66 19.30 13.04 -12.92
N ASP A 67 18.17 13.47 -13.48
CA ASP A 67 17.09 14.06 -12.69
C ASP A 67 16.29 12.93 -12.00
N LEU A 68 16.47 12.78 -10.70
CA LEU A 68 15.68 11.89 -9.85
C LEU A 68 14.81 12.66 -8.85
N VAL A 69 14.62 13.97 -9.03
CA VAL A 69 13.79 14.81 -8.14
C VAL A 69 12.32 14.41 -8.28
N GLY A 70 11.58 14.38 -7.16
CA GLY A 70 10.17 13.98 -7.13
C GLY A 70 9.96 12.64 -6.41
N GLY A 71 8.79 12.04 -6.63
CA GLY A 71 8.40 10.77 -6.02
C GLY A 71 7.89 10.96 -4.60
N TYR A 72 7.75 9.85 -3.88
CA TYR A 72 7.30 9.86 -2.48
C TYR A 72 8.43 9.42 -1.56
N TYR A 73 8.54 10.08 -0.42
CA TYR A 73 9.20 9.45 0.73
C TYR A 73 8.38 8.25 1.17
N ASP A 74 9.08 7.19 1.55
CA ASP A 74 8.48 5.88 1.72
C ASP A 74 7.54 5.82 2.94
N ALA A 75 8.04 6.27 4.09
CA ALA A 75 7.37 6.15 5.37
C ALA A 75 7.59 7.40 6.25
N GLY A 76 8.14 7.23 7.46
CA GLY A 76 8.55 8.31 8.36
C GLY A 76 9.91 8.92 8.06
N ASP A 77 10.59 8.38 7.05
CA ASP A 77 11.96 8.66 6.61
C ASP A 77 12.00 9.57 5.38
N ASN A 78 13.23 9.87 4.91
CA ASN A 78 13.40 10.65 3.69
C ASN A 78 14.09 9.84 2.56
N VAL A 79 14.14 8.52 2.69
CA VAL A 79 14.58 7.63 1.61
C VAL A 79 13.44 7.44 0.61
N LYS A 80 13.82 7.29 -0.67
CA LYS A 80 12.89 6.90 -1.74
C LYS A 80 13.14 5.47 -2.13
N PHE A 81 12.50 4.54 -1.44
CA PHE A 81 12.47 3.13 -1.84
C PHE A 81 11.51 2.93 -3.01
N THR A 82 12.04 2.62 -4.19
CA THR A 82 11.26 2.61 -5.43
C THR A 82 10.37 1.38 -5.53
N PHE A 83 10.76 0.25 -4.92
CA PHE A 83 9.96 -0.98 -4.93
C PHE A 83 8.60 -0.83 -4.21
N PRO A 84 8.53 -0.46 -2.92
CA PRO A 84 7.26 -0.19 -2.24
C PRO A 84 6.51 1.01 -2.84
N MET A 85 7.22 2.03 -3.35
CA MET A 85 6.58 3.14 -4.06
C MET A 85 5.87 2.66 -5.33
N ALA A 86 6.51 1.83 -6.14
CA ALA A 86 5.91 1.28 -7.36
C ALA A 86 4.66 0.46 -7.02
N PHE A 87 4.72 -0.38 -5.98
CA PHE A 87 3.54 -1.09 -5.48
C PHE A 87 2.40 -0.15 -5.08
N SER A 88 2.68 0.89 -4.28
CA SER A 88 1.68 1.91 -3.92
C SER A 88 1.01 2.53 -5.15
N ILE A 89 1.77 2.83 -6.21
CA ILE A 89 1.23 3.38 -7.45
C ILE A 89 0.40 2.35 -8.23
N THR A 90 0.83 1.08 -8.28
CA THR A 90 0.04 0.01 -8.91
C THR A 90 -1.31 -0.14 -8.22
N ILE A 91 -1.35 -0.14 -6.88
CA ILE A 91 -2.59 -0.30 -6.10
C ILE A 91 -3.48 0.93 -6.15
N LEU A 92 -2.93 2.15 -6.14
CA LEU A 92 -3.71 3.36 -6.38
C LEU A 92 -4.34 3.35 -7.77
N ALA A 93 -3.58 2.97 -8.80
CA ALA A 93 -4.10 2.85 -10.15
C ALA A 93 -5.17 1.76 -10.24
N TRP A 94 -4.97 0.62 -9.59
CA TRP A 94 -5.97 -0.45 -9.52
C TRP A 94 -7.26 0.02 -8.82
N SER A 95 -7.15 0.73 -7.70
CA SER A 95 -8.28 1.35 -7.00
C SER A 95 -9.11 2.25 -7.92
N VAL A 96 -8.45 3.12 -8.70
CA VAL A 96 -9.14 3.98 -9.68
C VAL A 96 -9.77 3.17 -10.81
N LEU A 97 -9.13 2.10 -11.27
CA LEU A 97 -9.69 1.25 -12.34
C LEU A 97 -10.94 0.48 -11.91
N GLU A 98 -11.02 0.03 -10.66
CA GLU A 98 -12.18 -0.73 -10.16
C GLU A 98 -13.28 0.17 -9.58
N PHE A 99 -12.89 1.25 -8.89
CA PHE A 99 -13.79 2.07 -8.08
C PHE A 99 -13.77 3.56 -8.45
N GLY A 100 -13.18 3.94 -9.59
CA GLY A 100 -13.02 5.35 -9.98
C GLY A 100 -14.32 6.14 -10.09
N GLN A 101 -15.43 5.49 -10.42
CA GLN A 101 -16.77 6.11 -10.45
C GLN A 101 -17.27 6.50 -9.06
N SER A 102 -16.78 5.83 -8.01
CA SER A 102 -17.16 6.06 -6.61
C SER A 102 -16.28 7.10 -5.91
N LEU A 103 -15.21 7.57 -6.53
CA LEU A 103 -14.30 8.57 -5.94
C LEU A 103 -14.93 9.99 -5.89
N GLY A 104 -15.87 10.31 -6.78
CA GLY A 104 -16.49 11.64 -6.82
C GLY A 104 -15.46 12.77 -6.98
N THR A 105 -15.51 13.76 -6.10
CA THR A 105 -14.59 14.92 -6.09
C THR A 105 -13.13 14.53 -5.82
N ASP A 106 -12.90 13.40 -5.15
CA ASP A 106 -11.57 12.93 -4.80
C ASP A 106 -10.80 12.33 -6.00
N LEU A 107 -11.49 12.02 -7.10
CA LEU A 107 -10.88 11.43 -8.29
C LEU A 107 -9.71 12.27 -8.82
N GLN A 108 -9.85 13.59 -8.89
CA GLN A 108 -8.77 14.46 -9.39
C GLN A 108 -7.54 14.42 -8.48
N HIS A 109 -7.74 14.33 -7.16
CA HIS A 109 -6.64 14.21 -6.21
C HIS A 109 -5.98 12.82 -6.29
N SER A 110 -6.75 11.74 -6.46
CA SER A 110 -6.20 10.41 -6.72
C SER A 110 -5.39 10.36 -8.02
N LEU A 111 -5.87 10.98 -9.09
CA LEU A 111 -5.14 11.08 -10.36
C LEU A 111 -3.83 11.84 -10.18
N LYS A 112 -3.81 12.93 -9.39
CA LYS A 112 -2.58 13.66 -9.07
C LYS A 112 -1.63 12.84 -8.21
N ALA A 113 -2.14 12.04 -7.28
CA ALA A 113 -1.31 11.14 -6.47
C ALA A 113 -0.62 10.07 -7.34
N ILE A 114 -1.35 9.45 -8.27
CA ILE A 114 -0.79 8.50 -9.25
C ILE A 114 0.20 9.18 -10.18
N GLN A 115 -0.15 10.38 -10.69
CA GLN A 115 0.71 11.13 -11.59
C GLN A 115 2.06 11.45 -10.95
N TRP A 116 2.07 11.91 -9.69
CA TRP A 116 3.30 12.24 -8.96
C TRP A 116 4.27 11.07 -8.86
N GLY A 117 3.76 9.88 -8.53
CA GLY A 117 4.57 8.67 -8.49
C GLY A 117 5.04 8.25 -9.88
N THR A 118 4.13 8.19 -10.86
CA THR A 118 4.49 7.79 -12.23
C THR A 118 5.49 8.73 -12.92
N ASP A 119 5.43 10.04 -12.66
CA ASP A 119 6.43 11.00 -13.15
C ASP A 119 7.83 10.67 -12.59
N TYR A 120 7.92 10.27 -11.32
CA TYR A 120 9.18 9.78 -10.74
C TYR A 120 9.60 8.41 -11.32
N LEU A 121 8.69 7.46 -11.49
CA LEU A 121 9.03 6.15 -12.07
C LEU A 121 9.53 6.28 -13.52
N LEU A 122 9.05 7.27 -14.28
CA LEU A 122 9.59 7.63 -15.59
C LEU A 122 11.01 8.21 -15.51
N LYS A 123 11.36 8.93 -14.44
CA LYS A 123 12.72 9.42 -14.20
C LYS A 123 13.66 8.29 -13.75
N ALA A 124 13.21 7.47 -12.81
CA ALA A 124 13.94 6.31 -12.28
C ALA A 124 14.25 5.22 -13.32
N THR A 125 13.63 5.29 -14.50
CA THR A 125 13.86 4.37 -15.62
C THR A 125 14.25 5.11 -16.91
N SER A 126 14.74 6.35 -16.78
CA SER A 126 15.04 7.22 -17.93
C SER A 126 16.33 6.84 -18.67
N ILE A 127 17.29 6.24 -17.98
CA ILE A 127 18.58 5.82 -18.54
C ILE A 127 18.46 4.36 -19.02
N PRO A 128 18.69 4.08 -20.33
CA PRO A 128 18.63 2.72 -20.84
C PRO A 128 19.58 1.77 -20.09
N GLY A 129 19.06 0.60 -19.69
CA GLY A 129 19.85 -0.43 -19.00
C GLY A 129 20.02 -0.20 -17.50
N PHE A 130 19.47 0.88 -16.94
CA PHE A 130 19.47 1.16 -15.51
C PHE A 130 18.05 1.39 -14.98
N VAL A 131 17.76 0.84 -13.81
CA VAL A 131 16.55 1.12 -13.03
C VAL A 131 16.99 1.57 -11.65
N PHE A 132 16.70 2.83 -11.30
CA PHE A 132 17.01 3.37 -9.97
C PHE A 132 16.03 2.78 -8.96
N ALA A 133 16.54 1.91 -8.09
CA ALA A 133 15.77 1.23 -7.06
C ALA A 133 15.63 2.09 -5.80
N GLN A 134 16.56 3.01 -5.56
CA GLN A 134 16.60 3.82 -4.33
C GLN A 134 17.29 5.17 -4.53
N VAL A 135 16.88 6.17 -3.76
CA VAL A 135 17.62 7.43 -3.58
C VAL A 135 17.66 7.79 -2.10
N GLY A 136 18.87 7.93 -1.55
CA GLY A 136 19.13 8.09 -0.11
C GLY A 136 19.94 6.92 0.45
N ASP A 137 21.05 7.21 1.13
CA ASP A 137 21.70 6.22 1.98
C ASP A 137 20.82 5.98 3.21
N PRO A 138 20.32 4.77 3.41
CA PRO A 138 19.25 4.53 4.38
C PRO A 138 19.78 4.56 5.80
N TYR A 139 21.03 4.15 6.05
CA TYR A 139 21.61 4.22 7.38
C TYR A 139 21.92 5.66 7.77
N GLY A 140 22.45 6.47 6.85
CA GLY A 140 22.63 7.90 7.05
C GLY A 140 21.30 8.58 7.38
N ASP A 141 20.28 8.37 6.54
CA ASP A 141 18.93 8.94 6.76
C ASP A 141 18.31 8.47 8.09
N HIS A 142 18.45 7.18 8.41
CA HIS A 142 17.82 6.58 9.60
C HIS A 142 18.54 6.90 10.91
N ASN A 143 19.83 7.23 10.86
CA ASN A 143 20.57 7.73 12.02
C ASN A 143 20.29 9.21 12.32
N CYS A 144 19.57 9.90 11.44
CA CYS A 144 19.22 11.31 11.57
C CYS A 144 17.74 11.52 11.83
N TRP A 145 17.42 12.57 12.58
CA TRP A 145 16.05 13.05 12.77
C TRP A 145 15.94 14.50 12.35
N GLU A 146 15.99 14.73 11.04
CA GLU A 146 15.97 16.06 10.42
C GLU A 146 14.72 16.26 9.54
N ARG A 147 14.46 17.51 9.15
CA ARG A 147 13.34 17.80 8.26
C ARG A 147 13.71 17.38 6.83
N PRO A 148 12.74 16.94 6.02
CA PRO A 148 13.00 16.67 4.60
C PRO A 148 13.65 17.87 3.89
N GLU A 149 13.27 19.09 4.25
CA GLU A 149 13.79 20.34 3.69
C GLU A 149 15.24 20.65 4.11
N ASP A 150 15.70 20.08 5.22
CA ASP A 150 17.02 20.32 5.81
C ASP A 150 18.01 19.19 5.56
N MET A 151 17.69 18.17 4.77
CA MET A 151 18.55 16.99 4.69
C MET A 151 20.00 17.32 4.34
N ASP A 152 20.92 16.93 5.23
CA ASP A 152 22.37 16.99 5.03
C ASP A 152 23.01 15.61 4.81
N THR A 153 22.20 14.54 4.91
CA THR A 153 22.61 13.15 4.68
C THR A 153 22.87 12.83 3.20
N PRO A 154 23.78 11.88 2.88
CA PRO A 154 24.03 11.46 1.51
C PRO A 154 22.78 10.96 0.79
N ARG A 155 22.44 11.59 -0.33
CA ARG A 155 21.29 11.22 -1.18
C ARG A 155 21.68 10.34 -2.37
N THR A 156 22.50 9.33 -2.09
CA THR A 156 23.07 8.40 -3.08
C THR A 156 21.97 7.68 -3.87
N PRO A 157 21.99 7.73 -5.22
CA PRO A 157 21.15 6.88 -6.05
C PRO A 157 21.71 5.46 -6.17
N TYR A 158 20.87 4.46 -5.92
CA TYR A 158 21.20 3.04 -6.14
C TYR A 158 20.37 2.50 -7.30
N ALA A 159 21.02 1.78 -8.21
CA ALA A 159 20.40 1.28 -9.43
C ALA A 159 20.76 -0.17 -9.69
N VAL A 160 19.79 -0.88 -10.27
CA VAL A 160 20.01 -2.19 -10.88
C VAL A 160 20.31 -2.03 -12.38
N SER A 161 21.03 -3.00 -12.92
CA SER A 161 21.56 -3.02 -14.28
C SER A 161 21.56 -4.44 -14.85
N LYS A 162 22.09 -4.63 -16.07
CA LYS A 162 22.24 -5.98 -16.64
C LYS A 162 23.25 -6.84 -15.87
N GLU A 163 24.29 -6.24 -15.28
CA GLU A 163 25.29 -6.93 -14.44
C GLU A 163 24.79 -7.16 -13.01
N PHE A 164 23.92 -6.27 -12.52
CA PHE A 164 23.38 -6.28 -11.17
C PHE A 164 21.86 -6.21 -11.24
N PRO A 165 21.19 -7.33 -11.57
CA PRO A 165 19.76 -7.34 -11.85
C PRO A 165 18.90 -7.03 -10.61
N GLY A 166 17.67 -6.62 -10.85
CA GLY A 166 16.61 -6.42 -9.85
C GLY A 166 15.26 -6.55 -10.55
N SER A 167 14.80 -7.78 -10.68
CA SER A 167 13.67 -8.14 -11.52
C SER A 167 12.36 -7.73 -10.87
N GLU A 168 12.28 -7.89 -9.55
CA GLU A 168 11.18 -7.50 -8.68
C GLU A 168 10.87 -6.01 -8.78
N VAL A 169 11.83 -5.14 -8.42
CA VAL A 169 11.65 -3.69 -8.50
C VAL A 169 11.34 -3.24 -9.93
N SER A 170 12.00 -3.81 -10.94
CA SER A 170 11.77 -3.45 -12.33
C SER A 170 10.38 -3.86 -12.82
N ALA A 171 9.93 -5.08 -12.50
CA ALA A 171 8.63 -5.58 -12.93
C ALA A 171 7.47 -4.93 -12.16
N GLU A 172 7.65 -4.54 -10.89
CA GLU A 172 6.66 -3.73 -10.17
C GLU A 172 6.56 -2.30 -10.76
N ILE A 173 7.67 -1.67 -11.16
CA ILE A 173 7.62 -0.41 -11.90
C ILE A 173 6.84 -0.59 -13.21
N ALA A 174 7.07 -1.68 -13.93
CA ALA A 174 6.32 -1.98 -15.15
C ALA A 174 4.81 -2.16 -14.87
N ALA A 175 4.44 -2.84 -13.77
CA ALA A 175 3.06 -2.99 -13.33
C ALA A 175 2.42 -1.62 -13.03
N ALA A 176 3.10 -0.77 -12.27
CA ALA A 176 2.65 0.57 -11.89
C ALA A 176 2.38 1.46 -13.11
N LEU A 177 3.33 1.47 -14.06
CA LEU A 177 3.22 2.23 -15.29
C LEU A 177 2.14 1.66 -16.22
N ALA A 178 2.01 0.34 -16.33
CA ALA A 178 0.98 -0.30 -17.14
C ALA A 178 -0.43 -0.05 -16.57
N ALA A 179 -0.64 -0.23 -15.26
CA ALA A 179 -1.90 0.06 -14.58
C ALA A 179 -2.30 1.54 -14.75
N SER A 180 -1.36 2.44 -14.47
CA SER A 180 -1.57 3.88 -14.60
C SER A 180 -1.84 4.32 -16.04
N SER A 181 -1.22 3.67 -17.03
CA SER A 181 -1.50 3.97 -18.45
C SER A 181 -2.98 3.81 -18.78
N MET A 182 -3.67 2.82 -18.18
CA MET A 182 -5.10 2.61 -18.39
C MET A 182 -5.94 3.69 -17.70
N VAL A 183 -5.54 4.11 -16.50
CA VAL A 183 -6.19 5.21 -15.76
C VAL A 183 -6.15 6.49 -16.58
N PHE A 184 -4.99 6.84 -17.15
CA PHE A 184 -4.83 8.08 -17.92
C PHE A 184 -5.28 7.99 -19.36
N ARG A 185 -5.56 6.81 -19.92
CA ARG A 185 -5.97 6.64 -21.32
C ARG A 185 -7.16 7.53 -21.73
N PRO A 186 -8.26 7.64 -20.95
CA PRO A 186 -9.37 8.53 -21.29
C PRO A 186 -9.09 10.02 -21.00
N ILE A 187 -8.05 10.36 -20.22
CA ILE A 187 -7.79 11.71 -19.71
C ILE A 187 -6.68 12.40 -20.51
N ASN A 188 -5.57 11.70 -20.75
CA ASN A 188 -4.38 12.19 -21.45
C ASN A 188 -3.72 11.04 -22.22
N ARG A 189 -4.09 10.90 -23.50
CA ARG A 189 -3.59 9.83 -24.38
C ARG A 189 -2.07 9.86 -24.56
N GLY A 190 -1.47 11.05 -24.63
CA GLY A 190 -0.02 11.19 -24.80
C GLY A 190 0.77 10.72 -23.57
N TYR A 191 0.28 11.06 -22.38
CA TYR A 191 0.86 10.58 -21.13
C TYR A 191 0.65 9.06 -20.97
N SER A 192 -0.57 8.58 -21.21
CA SER A 192 -0.89 7.14 -21.22
C SER A 192 0.02 6.33 -22.14
N ALA A 193 0.24 6.79 -23.37
CA ALA A 193 1.12 6.11 -24.33
C ALA A 193 2.60 6.10 -23.86
N ARG A 194 3.06 7.19 -23.23
CA ARG A 194 4.41 7.28 -22.64
C ARG A 194 4.60 6.28 -21.50
N LEU A 195 3.63 6.21 -20.59
CA LEU A 195 3.62 5.25 -19.48
C LEU A 195 3.65 3.81 -20.01
N LEU A 196 2.76 3.47 -20.94
CA LEU A 196 2.69 2.12 -21.49
C LEU A 196 3.95 1.74 -22.27
N LYS A 197 4.53 2.68 -23.04
CA LYS A 197 5.81 2.46 -23.73
C LYS A 197 6.92 2.14 -22.72
N ARG A 198 7.04 2.94 -21.65
CA ARG A 198 8.06 2.68 -20.63
C ARG A 198 7.80 1.37 -19.89
N ALA A 199 6.55 1.07 -19.54
CA ALA A 199 6.18 -0.19 -18.89
C ALA A 199 6.68 -1.42 -19.67
N ARG A 200 6.50 -1.44 -20.99
CA ARG A 200 7.00 -2.53 -21.85
C ARG A 200 8.53 -2.65 -21.80
N MET A 201 9.23 -1.53 -21.89
CA MET A 201 10.71 -1.50 -21.88
C MET A 201 11.28 -1.98 -20.54
N VAL A 202 10.69 -1.54 -19.43
CA VAL A 202 11.16 -1.90 -18.08
C VAL A 202 10.84 -3.36 -17.78
N PHE A 203 9.68 -3.87 -18.22
CA PHE A 203 9.36 -5.29 -18.12
C PHE A 203 10.31 -6.16 -18.94
N GLU A 204 10.62 -5.76 -20.18
CA GLU A 204 11.58 -6.47 -21.02
C GLU A 204 12.96 -6.52 -20.36
N PHE A 205 13.40 -5.42 -19.74
CA PHE A 205 14.64 -5.39 -18.96
C PHE A 205 14.59 -6.38 -17.77
N ALA A 206 13.51 -6.35 -16.99
CA ALA A 206 13.32 -7.24 -15.83
C ALA A 206 13.34 -8.73 -16.22
N ASP A 207 12.64 -9.08 -17.29
CA ASP A 207 12.53 -10.47 -17.75
C ASP A 207 13.82 -10.98 -18.40
N LYS A 208 14.54 -10.10 -19.11
CA LYS A 208 15.77 -10.45 -19.82
C LYS A 208 16.96 -10.61 -18.87
N TYR A 209 17.04 -9.78 -17.82
CA TYR A 209 18.12 -9.79 -16.85
C TYR A 209 17.57 -10.18 -15.48
N ARG A 210 17.34 -11.49 -15.31
CA ARG A 210 16.70 -12.03 -14.10
C ARG A 210 17.67 -12.13 -12.93
N GLY A 211 17.21 -11.74 -11.75
CA GLY A 211 17.94 -11.78 -10.49
C GLY A 211 17.34 -10.79 -9.49
N SER A 212 17.62 -11.02 -8.21
CA SER A 212 17.12 -10.21 -7.12
C SER A 212 18.06 -9.04 -6.84
N TYR A 213 17.51 -7.86 -6.59
CA TYR A 213 18.31 -6.73 -6.14
C TYR A 213 18.93 -6.97 -4.76
N ASN A 214 18.46 -7.95 -3.98
CA ASN A 214 19.13 -8.35 -2.73
C ASN A 214 20.59 -8.75 -2.99
N ASP A 215 20.89 -9.35 -4.14
CA ASP A 215 22.23 -9.86 -4.45
C ASP A 215 23.24 -8.72 -4.67
N SER A 216 22.78 -7.55 -5.09
CA SER A 216 23.65 -6.42 -5.46
C SER A 216 23.46 -5.17 -4.60
N LEU A 217 22.22 -4.89 -4.23
CA LEU A 217 21.81 -3.75 -3.41
C LEU A 217 21.40 -4.16 -2.00
N GLY A 218 21.47 -5.45 -1.64
CA GLY A 218 21.13 -5.98 -0.31
C GLY A 218 21.70 -5.16 0.86
N PRO A 219 22.97 -4.72 0.86
CA PRO A 219 23.50 -3.89 1.93
C PRO A 219 22.78 -2.55 2.15
N TRP A 220 21.99 -2.05 1.19
CA TRP A 220 21.23 -0.80 1.30
C TRP A 220 19.71 -1.00 1.18
N ALA A 221 19.26 -2.10 0.58
CA ALA A 221 17.84 -2.44 0.54
C ALA A 221 17.41 -3.19 1.81
N CYS A 222 18.24 -4.09 2.34
CA CYS A 222 17.98 -4.81 3.58
C CYS A 222 18.60 -4.12 4.79
N PRO A 223 17.95 -4.12 5.96
CA PRO A 223 16.74 -4.86 6.32
C PRO A 223 15.42 -4.10 6.03
N PHE A 224 15.44 -3.03 5.24
CA PHE A 224 14.30 -2.14 5.04
C PHE A 224 13.22 -2.75 4.12
N TYR A 225 13.62 -3.09 2.89
CA TYR A 225 12.79 -3.72 1.88
C TYR A 225 13.55 -4.89 1.26
N CYS A 226 13.73 -5.99 1.98
CA CYS A 226 14.31 -7.17 1.34
C CYS A 226 13.31 -7.83 0.39
N ASP A 227 13.80 -8.36 -0.73
CA ASP A 227 13.04 -9.32 -1.53
C ASP A 227 13.00 -10.68 -0.81
N TYR A 228 11.88 -11.02 -0.18
CA TYR A 228 11.72 -12.30 0.53
C TYR A 228 10.97 -13.34 -0.30
N SER A 229 9.99 -12.93 -1.11
CA SER A 229 9.23 -13.84 -1.97
C SER A 229 9.97 -14.29 -3.23
N GLY A 230 11.09 -13.63 -3.56
CA GLY A 230 11.71 -13.73 -4.87
C GLY A 230 11.00 -12.82 -5.87
N TYR A 231 11.51 -12.78 -7.10
CA TYR A 231 11.03 -11.87 -8.14
C TYR A 231 10.04 -12.48 -9.14
N GLN A 232 9.75 -13.78 -8.99
CA GLN A 232 8.95 -14.51 -9.97
C GLN A 232 7.50 -14.01 -9.99
N ASP A 233 6.96 -13.63 -8.85
CA ASP A 233 5.63 -13.09 -8.76
C ASP A 233 5.54 -11.67 -9.32
N GLU A 234 6.53 -10.80 -9.15
CA GLU A 234 6.55 -9.49 -9.83
C GLU A 234 6.60 -9.64 -11.35
N LEU A 235 7.37 -10.61 -11.87
CA LEU A 235 7.40 -10.88 -13.32
C LEU A 235 6.01 -11.32 -13.82
N VAL A 236 5.31 -12.20 -13.11
CA VAL A 236 3.95 -12.60 -13.49
C VAL A 236 2.96 -11.44 -13.32
N TRP A 237 3.11 -10.65 -12.26
CA TRP A 237 2.29 -9.47 -11.96
C TRP A 237 2.44 -8.37 -13.01
N GLY A 238 3.66 -7.98 -13.35
CA GLY A 238 3.98 -7.02 -14.41
C GLY A 238 3.44 -7.48 -15.77
N ALA A 239 3.63 -8.77 -16.10
CA ALA A 239 3.06 -9.35 -17.31
C ALA A 239 1.52 -9.32 -17.30
N ALA A 240 0.88 -9.60 -16.16
CA ALA A 240 -0.58 -9.57 -16.05
C ALA A 240 -1.14 -8.16 -16.23
N TRP A 241 -0.49 -7.13 -15.69
CA TRP A 241 -0.87 -5.73 -15.92
C TRP A 241 -0.65 -5.29 -17.36
N LEU A 242 0.47 -5.69 -17.98
CA LEU A 242 0.73 -5.44 -19.39
C LEU A 242 -0.26 -6.18 -20.29
N LEU A 243 -0.65 -7.41 -19.96
CA LEU A 243 -1.74 -8.12 -20.62
C LEU A 243 -3.05 -7.34 -20.51
N ARG A 244 -3.40 -6.87 -19.30
CA ARG A 244 -4.63 -6.09 -19.09
C ARG A 244 -4.63 -4.81 -19.94
N ALA A 245 -3.50 -4.11 -20.00
CA ALA A 245 -3.34 -2.84 -20.71
C ALA A 245 -3.26 -2.98 -22.24
N THR A 246 -2.61 -4.04 -22.74
CA THR A 246 -2.28 -4.19 -24.17
C THR A 246 -3.11 -5.22 -24.91
N LYS A 247 -3.65 -6.22 -24.20
CA LYS A 247 -4.26 -7.43 -24.76
C LYS A 247 -3.32 -8.25 -25.65
N ALA A 248 -2.00 -8.02 -25.58
CA ALA A 248 -1.05 -8.70 -26.44
C ALA A 248 -0.91 -10.19 -26.05
N PRO A 249 -0.95 -11.13 -27.02
CA PRO A 249 -0.81 -12.57 -26.75
C PRO A 249 0.48 -12.97 -26.04
N TYR A 250 1.58 -12.24 -26.27
CA TYR A 250 2.86 -12.47 -25.60
C TYR A 250 2.71 -12.49 -24.08
N TYR A 251 2.09 -11.46 -23.50
CA TYR A 251 1.92 -11.38 -22.04
C TYR A 251 0.96 -12.45 -21.52
N ARG A 252 -0.05 -12.85 -22.30
CA ARG A 252 -0.93 -13.97 -21.93
C ARG A 252 -0.15 -15.27 -21.80
N ASN A 253 0.66 -15.59 -22.81
CA ASN A 253 1.47 -16.79 -22.82
C ASN A 253 2.51 -16.75 -21.70
N TYR A 254 3.09 -15.59 -21.44
CA TYR A 254 4.03 -15.39 -20.33
C TYR A 254 3.41 -15.72 -18.98
N VAL A 255 2.24 -15.13 -18.66
CA VAL A 255 1.53 -15.39 -17.40
C VAL A 255 1.21 -16.88 -17.27
N LEU A 256 0.63 -17.49 -18.31
CA LEU A 256 0.25 -18.91 -18.27
C LEU A 256 1.45 -19.86 -18.10
N ALA A 257 2.58 -19.54 -18.72
CA ALA A 257 3.79 -20.35 -18.63
C ALA A 257 4.49 -20.24 -17.26
N ASN A 258 4.32 -19.13 -16.55
CA ASN A 258 5.05 -18.85 -15.31
C ASN A 258 4.20 -18.96 -14.04
N ILE A 259 2.86 -18.91 -14.12
CA ILE A 259 1.98 -18.98 -12.94
C ILE A 259 2.17 -20.27 -12.13
N GLN A 260 2.43 -21.39 -12.80
CA GLN A 260 2.64 -22.69 -12.15
C GLN A 260 3.91 -22.72 -11.27
N ASN A 261 4.85 -21.80 -11.50
CA ASN A 261 6.06 -21.68 -10.69
C ASN A 261 5.80 -20.98 -9.36
N LEU A 262 4.66 -20.27 -9.20
CA LEU A 262 4.28 -19.57 -7.97
C LEU A 262 3.58 -20.49 -6.96
N ASP A 263 3.01 -21.62 -7.40
CA ASP A 263 2.24 -22.57 -6.57
C ASP A 263 3.09 -23.33 -5.52
N LYS A 264 4.38 -22.99 -5.35
CA LYS A 264 5.25 -23.56 -4.32
C LYS A 264 5.09 -22.91 -2.94
N SER A 265 4.38 -21.78 -2.85
CA SER A 265 4.05 -21.16 -1.56
C SER A 265 2.90 -21.88 -0.85
N SER A 266 3.02 -22.05 0.47
CA SER A 266 2.02 -22.72 1.31
C SER A 266 0.80 -21.86 1.63
N SER A 267 0.81 -20.55 1.33
CA SER A 267 -0.31 -19.64 1.62
C SER A 267 -0.82 -18.89 0.39
N PHE A 268 -2.14 -18.90 0.21
CA PHE A 268 -2.86 -18.10 -0.80
C PHE A 268 -3.21 -16.69 -0.29
N ALA A 269 -2.91 -16.36 0.98
CA ALA A 269 -3.20 -15.06 1.59
C ALA A 269 -1.97 -14.14 1.65
N GLU A 270 -1.10 -14.21 0.64
CA GLU A 270 0.07 -13.33 0.50
C GLU A 270 -0.18 -12.23 -0.53
N PHE A 271 -0.14 -10.98 -0.05
CA PHE A 271 -0.21 -9.77 -0.87
C PHE A 271 0.34 -8.55 -0.12
N GLY A 272 1.26 -7.82 -0.74
CA GLY A 272 1.90 -6.63 -0.18
C GLY A 272 2.96 -6.07 -1.14
N TRP A 273 3.79 -5.15 -0.66
CA TRP A 273 4.88 -4.58 -1.47
C TRP A 273 5.90 -5.63 -1.91
N ASP A 274 6.12 -6.68 -1.11
CA ASP A 274 7.06 -7.78 -1.40
C ASP A 274 6.39 -8.87 -2.24
N THR A 275 5.19 -9.34 -1.87
CA THR A 275 4.55 -10.49 -2.54
C THR A 275 3.27 -10.13 -3.31
N LYS A 276 3.06 -10.68 -4.52
CA LYS A 276 1.92 -10.42 -5.41
C LYS A 276 0.99 -11.61 -5.63
N HIS A 277 1.25 -12.74 -4.97
CA HIS A 277 0.58 -14.04 -5.18
C HIS A 277 -0.95 -13.96 -5.26
N ALA A 278 -1.62 -13.44 -4.22
CA ALA A 278 -3.08 -13.36 -4.22
C ALA A 278 -3.60 -12.39 -5.28
N GLY A 279 -2.92 -11.25 -5.45
CA GLY A 279 -3.32 -10.19 -6.38
C GLY A 279 -3.28 -10.62 -7.84
N ILE A 280 -2.27 -11.41 -8.25
CA ILE A 280 -2.15 -11.92 -9.62
C ILE A 280 -3.45 -12.60 -10.04
N ASN A 281 -3.96 -13.53 -9.24
CA ASN A 281 -5.15 -14.35 -9.53
C ASN A 281 -6.46 -13.54 -9.66
N LEU A 282 -6.45 -12.26 -9.28
CA LEU A 282 -7.63 -11.39 -9.24
C LEU A 282 -7.65 -10.33 -10.34
N ILE A 283 -6.63 -10.28 -11.21
CA ILE A 283 -6.62 -9.36 -12.35
C ILE A 283 -7.63 -9.83 -13.41
N LYS A 284 -8.61 -8.98 -13.72
CA LYS A 284 -9.74 -9.20 -14.66
C LYS A 284 -9.39 -9.71 -16.08
N SER A 285 -8.12 -9.75 -16.48
CA SER A 285 -7.68 -10.28 -17.78
C SER A 285 -7.35 -11.77 -17.79
N GLN A 286 -7.48 -12.47 -16.67
CA GLN A 286 -7.09 -13.87 -16.54
C GLN A 286 -8.30 -14.81 -16.59
N THR A 287 -8.37 -15.68 -17.61
CA THR A 287 -9.32 -16.80 -17.73
C THR A 287 -8.80 -17.93 -18.63
N PRO A 288 -9.15 -19.22 -18.37
CA PRO A 288 -9.67 -19.84 -17.13
C PRO A 288 -8.50 -20.41 -16.28
N GLU A 289 -8.69 -21.47 -15.47
CA GLU A 289 -7.74 -22.16 -14.56
C GLU A 289 -6.23 -21.92 -14.78
N PRO A 290 -5.41 -21.76 -13.71
CA PRO A 290 -5.72 -22.00 -12.29
C PRO A 290 -6.23 -20.77 -11.52
N PHE A 291 -6.40 -19.61 -12.17
CA PHE A 291 -6.64 -18.33 -11.49
C PHE A 291 -7.90 -18.30 -10.63
N ILE A 292 -9.02 -18.86 -11.12
CA ILE A 292 -10.28 -18.90 -10.37
C ILE A 292 -10.13 -19.77 -9.12
N THR A 293 -9.57 -20.98 -9.27
CA THR A 293 -9.29 -21.88 -8.14
C THR A 293 -8.38 -21.23 -7.10
N ASN A 294 -7.32 -20.55 -7.54
CA ASN A 294 -6.38 -19.91 -6.62
C ASN A 294 -6.99 -18.67 -5.93
N ALA A 295 -7.84 -17.91 -6.62
CA ALA A 295 -8.59 -16.82 -6.02
C ALA A 295 -9.65 -17.31 -5.00
N ASP A 296 -10.26 -18.47 -5.23
CA ASP A 296 -11.16 -19.11 -4.27
C ASP A 296 -10.40 -19.57 -3.02
N LYS A 297 -9.23 -20.19 -3.20
CA LYS A 297 -8.34 -20.56 -2.08
C LYS A 297 -7.89 -19.33 -1.29
N PHE A 298 -7.56 -18.22 -1.95
CA PHE A 298 -7.28 -16.94 -1.27
C PHE A 298 -8.42 -16.54 -0.32
N VAL A 299 -9.67 -16.54 -0.81
CA VAL A 299 -10.83 -16.21 0.03
C VAL A 299 -10.90 -17.16 1.24
N CYS A 300 -10.75 -18.46 1.01
CA CYS A 300 -10.78 -19.45 2.09
C CYS A 300 -9.60 -19.31 3.06
N SER A 301 -8.46 -18.80 2.63
CA SER A 301 -7.31 -18.52 3.51
C SER A 301 -7.49 -17.26 4.36
N VAL A 302 -8.43 -16.37 4.02
CA VAL A 302 -8.66 -15.10 4.74
C VAL A 302 -9.89 -15.13 5.63
N LEU A 303 -10.96 -15.85 5.26
CA LEU A 303 -12.21 -15.81 6.02
C LEU A 303 -12.06 -16.36 7.46
N PRO A 304 -12.48 -15.61 8.50
CA PRO A 304 -12.30 -16.00 9.90
C PRO A 304 -12.88 -17.37 10.25
N GLU A 305 -14.03 -17.70 9.68
CA GLU A 305 -14.74 -18.94 9.93
C GLU A 305 -14.24 -20.14 9.11
N SER A 306 -13.33 -19.92 8.15
CA SER A 306 -12.91 -20.97 7.21
C SER A 306 -12.02 -22.02 7.88
N PRO A 307 -12.21 -23.33 7.59
CA PRO A 307 -11.33 -24.39 8.08
C PRO A 307 -9.91 -24.32 7.50
N THR A 308 -9.68 -23.51 6.45
CA THR A 308 -8.37 -23.33 5.80
C THR A 308 -7.80 -21.93 5.99
N VAL A 309 -8.31 -21.18 6.97
CA VAL A 309 -7.80 -19.86 7.31
C VAL A 309 -6.30 -19.93 7.63
N SER A 310 -5.51 -19.01 7.08
CA SER A 310 -4.06 -18.95 7.30
C SER A 310 -3.58 -17.61 7.85
N VAL A 311 -4.49 -16.64 8.00
CA VAL A 311 -4.23 -15.37 8.70
C VAL A 311 -4.72 -15.47 10.15
N SER A 312 -4.22 -14.60 11.03
CA SER A 312 -4.73 -14.48 12.41
C SER A 312 -5.71 -13.32 12.51
N TYR A 313 -6.58 -13.36 13.53
CA TYR A 313 -7.44 -12.24 13.90
C TYR A 313 -7.22 -11.89 15.37
N SER A 314 -7.11 -10.60 15.68
CA SER A 314 -7.12 -10.12 17.07
C SER A 314 -8.47 -10.37 17.75
N PRO A 315 -8.55 -10.32 19.10
CA PRO A 315 -9.83 -10.34 19.80
C PRO A 315 -10.85 -9.30 19.29
N GLY A 316 -10.38 -8.12 18.88
CA GLY A 316 -11.18 -7.06 18.28
C GLY A 316 -11.54 -7.27 16.80
N GLY A 317 -11.05 -8.33 16.17
CA GLY A 317 -11.38 -8.72 14.79
C GLY A 317 -10.51 -8.10 13.71
N LEU A 318 -9.33 -7.57 14.04
CA LEU A 318 -8.34 -7.10 13.06
C LEU A 318 -7.57 -8.29 12.48
N LEU A 319 -7.47 -8.34 11.14
CA LEU A 319 -6.60 -9.26 10.41
C LEU A 319 -5.14 -8.92 10.69
N ILE A 320 -4.39 -9.90 11.17
CA ILE A 320 -2.98 -9.76 11.55
C ILE A 320 -2.14 -10.89 10.93
N LYS A 321 -0.93 -10.54 10.53
CA LYS A 321 0.12 -11.46 10.11
C LYS A 321 1.37 -11.26 10.96
N PRO A 322 2.27 -12.26 11.04
CA PRO A 322 3.54 -12.07 11.74
C PRO A 322 4.33 -10.89 11.16
N GLY A 323 4.86 -10.02 12.03
CA GLY A 323 5.63 -8.83 11.64
C GLY A 323 5.04 -7.52 12.20
N GLY A 324 5.67 -6.40 11.84
CA GLY A 324 5.17 -5.05 12.11
C GLY A 324 4.31 -4.51 10.96
N SER A 325 3.79 -3.30 11.09
CA SER A 325 3.02 -2.62 10.04
C SER A 325 1.76 -3.40 9.58
N ASN A 326 1.07 -4.03 10.53
CA ASN A 326 -0.02 -4.98 10.26
C ASN A 326 -1.20 -4.41 9.45
N LEU A 327 -1.48 -3.11 9.55
CA LEU A 327 -2.53 -2.49 8.74
C LEU A 327 -2.26 -2.54 7.24
N GLN A 328 -1.02 -2.79 6.80
CA GLN A 328 -0.75 -3.16 5.41
C GLN A 328 -1.57 -4.39 5.00
N HIS A 329 -1.50 -5.47 5.77
CA HIS A 329 -2.17 -6.72 5.41
C HIS A 329 -3.69 -6.59 5.51
N ALA A 330 -4.18 -5.91 6.56
CA ALA A 330 -5.60 -5.65 6.73
C ALA A 330 -6.19 -4.87 5.54
N THR A 331 -5.51 -3.82 5.07
CA THR A 331 -5.98 -3.02 3.94
C THR A 331 -5.80 -3.74 2.60
N ALA A 332 -4.65 -4.36 2.35
CA ALA A 332 -4.33 -5.01 1.09
C ALA A 332 -5.22 -6.25 0.82
N LEU A 333 -5.39 -7.14 1.81
CA LEU A 333 -6.22 -8.34 1.64
C LEU A 333 -7.72 -7.99 1.60
N SER A 334 -8.17 -6.98 2.37
CA SER A 334 -9.55 -6.48 2.28
C SER A 334 -9.86 -5.88 0.91
N PHE A 335 -8.90 -5.15 0.33
CA PHE A 335 -9.03 -4.65 -1.03
C PHE A 335 -9.20 -5.79 -2.04
N LEU A 336 -8.42 -6.87 -1.93
CA LEU A 336 -8.56 -8.05 -2.80
C LEU A 336 -9.91 -8.77 -2.61
N LEU A 337 -10.39 -8.96 -1.38
CA LEU A 337 -11.73 -9.52 -1.11
C LEU A 337 -12.82 -8.68 -1.80
N LEU A 338 -12.72 -7.35 -1.70
CA LEU A 338 -13.67 -6.44 -2.31
C LEU A 338 -13.61 -6.48 -3.84
N VAL A 339 -12.41 -6.46 -4.44
CA VAL A 339 -12.24 -6.61 -5.90
C VAL A 339 -12.86 -7.92 -6.38
N TYR A 340 -12.65 -9.02 -5.66
CA TYR A 340 -13.16 -10.34 -6.06
C TYR A 340 -14.65 -10.53 -5.82
N SER A 341 -15.24 -9.84 -4.85
CA SER A 341 -16.69 -9.87 -4.63
C SER A 341 -17.50 -9.45 -5.86
N ARG A 342 -16.96 -8.57 -6.70
CA ARG A 342 -17.64 -8.02 -7.88
C ARG A 342 -17.91 -9.07 -8.97
N PRO A 343 -16.90 -9.79 -9.51
CA PRO A 343 -17.16 -10.86 -10.47
C PRO A 343 -18.02 -11.98 -9.86
N LEU A 344 -17.84 -12.33 -8.58
CA LEU A 344 -18.70 -13.30 -7.90
C LEU A 344 -20.17 -12.88 -7.89
N SER A 345 -20.46 -11.61 -7.57
CA SER A 345 -21.83 -11.06 -7.63
C SER A 345 -22.39 -11.08 -9.05
N LYS A 346 -21.57 -10.74 -10.05
CA LYS A 346 -22.01 -10.71 -11.45
C LYS A 346 -22.36 -12.10 -11.96
N ASP A 347 -21.59 -13.10 -11.57
CA ASP A 347 -21.73 -14.49 -12.03
C ASP A 347 -22.59 -15.34 -11.07
N SER A 348 -23.19 -14.72 -10.03
CA SER A 348 -23.95 -15.38 -8.97
C SER A 348 -23.22 -16.58 -8.33
N ARG A 349 -21.89 -16.48 -8.22
CA ARG A 349 -21.03 -17.58 -7.75
C ARG A 349 -20.78 -17.47 -6.26
N VAL A 350 -20.81 -18.62 -5.59
CA VAL A 350 -20.48 -18.79 -4.17
C VAL A 350 -19.23 -19.65 -4.07
N ILE A 351 -18.31 -19.30 -3.18
CA ILE A 351 -17.08 -20.06 -2.95
C ILE A 351 -17.31 -21.05 -1.81
N HIS A 352 -16.81 -22.27 -1.99
CA HIS A 352 -16.93 -23.35 -1.03
C HIS A 352 -15.60 -23.57 -0.30
N CYS A 353 -15.54 -23.15 0.96
CA CYS A 353 -14.38 -23.31 1.83
C CYS A 353 -14.63 -24.47 2.82
N GLY A 354 -14.76 -25.68 2.29
CA GLY A 354 -15.22 -26.84 3.08
C GLY A 354 -16.69 -26.71 3.46
N ASN A 355 -16.99 -26.59 4.76
CA ASN A 355 -18.34 -26.40 5.29
C ASN A 355 -18.79 -24.93 5.34
N VAL A 356 -17.91 -23.98 4.99
CA VAL A 356 -18.21 -22.55 4.93
C VAL A 356 -18.53 -22.12 3.51
N PHE A 357 -19.61 -21.36 3.36
CA PHE A 357 -20.02 -20.76 2.09
C PHE A 357 -19.69 -19.26 2.10
N ALA A 358 -18.83 -18.84 1.18
CA ALA A 358 -18.43 -17.46 1.05
C ALA A 358 -19.19 -16.78 -0.08
N THR A 359 -20.17 -15.96 0.29
CA THR A 359 -20.95 -15.13 -0.64
C THR A 359 -20.24 -13.80 -0.90
N PRO A 360 -20.54 -13.10 -2.01
CA PRO A 360 -20.01 -11.75 -2.24
C PRO A 360 -20.28 -10.79 -1.09
N ALA A 361 -21.49 -10.86 -0.50
CA ALA A 361 -21.87 -10.05 0.65
C ALA A 361 -20.97 -10.32 1.87
N ARG A 362 -20.56 -11.57 2.09
CA ARG A 362 -19.65 -11.94 3.18
C ARG A 362 -18.24 -11.37 2.97
N LEU A 363 -17.71 -11.42 1.74
CA LEU A 363 -16.43 -10.80 1.40
C LEU A 363 -16.46 -9.30 1.66
N ILE A 364 -17.53 -8.62 1.22
CA ILE A 364 -17.74 -7.18 1.47
C ILE A 364 -17.83 -6.89 2.97
N GLN A 365 -18.51 -7.74 3.75
CA GLN A 365 -18.63 -7.58 5.19
C GLN A 365 -17.28 -7.69 5.92
N VAL A 366 -16.44 -8.66 5.55
CA VAL A 366 -15.09 -8.81 6.12
C VAL A 366 -14.23 -7.61 5.75
N ALA A 367 -14.24 -7.18 4.48
CA ALA A 367 -13.51 -5.99 4.06
C ALA A 367 -13.98 -4.73 4.80
N ARG A 368 -15.30 -4.57 5.02
CA ARG A 368 -15.87 -3.45 5.78
C ARG A 368 -15.42 -3.48 7.23
N SER A 369 -15.41 -4.64 7.88
CA SER A 369 -15.01 -4.73 9.29
C SER A 369 -13.56 -4.30 9.51
N GLN A 370 -12.66 -4.57 8.56
CA GLN A 370 -11.28 -4.10 8.63
C GLN A 370 -11.18 -2.57 8.47
N VAL A 371 -11.93 -1.98 7.54
CA VAL A 371 -11.99 -0.51 7.38
C VAL A 371 -12.58 0.15 8.63
N ASP A 372 -13.69 -0.39 9.14
CA ASP A 372 -14.34 0.13 10.34
C ASP A 372 -13.41 0.03 11.55
N TYR A 373 -12.66 -1.07 11.68
CA TYR A 373 -11.62 -1.23 12.71
C TYR A 373 -10.57 -0.12 12.60
N ILE A 374 -10.03 0.15 11.40
CA ILE A 374 -9.06 1.23 11.17
C ILE A 374 -9.64 2.60 11.55
N LEU A 375 -10.94 2.82 11.30
CA LEU A 375 -11.59 4.11 11.55
C LEU A 375 -12.11 4.28 12.98
N GLY A 376 -12.04 3.24 13.82
CA GLY A 376 -12.27 3.34 15.27
C GLY A 376 -13.27 2.34 15.85
N SER A 377 -13.85 1.45 15.06
CA SER A 377 -14.67 0.33 15.54
C SER A 377 -13.80 -0.81 16.07
N ASN A 378 -13.03 -0.51 17.12
CA ASN A 378 -12.08 -1.43 17.75
C ASN A 378 -12.11 -1.29 19.28
N PRO A 379 -11.48 -2.20 20.05
CA PRO A 379 -11.52 -2.16 21.51
C PRO A 379 -11.04 -0.86 22.15
N LEU A 380 -10.20 -0.07 21.47
CA LEU A 380 -9.68 1.22 21.96
C LEU A 380 -10.57 2.42 21.62
N ASN A 381 -11.64 2.21 20.85
CA ASN A 381 -12.49 3.25 20.24
C ASN A 381 -11.65 4.38 19.63
N MET A 382 -10.61 4.00 18.87
CA MET A 382 -9.57 4.89 18.38
C MET A 382 -9.35 4.67 16.89
N SER A 383 -9.44 5.73 16.08
CA SER A 383 -9.01 5.67 14.68
C SER A 383 -7.52 5.45 14.61
N TYR A 384 -7.04 4.58 13.73
CA TYR A 384 -5.63 4.45 13.36
C TYR A 384 -5.25 5.35 12.16
N MET A 385 -6.20 6.14 11.65
CA MET A 385 -5.96 7.20 10.68
C MET A 385 -5.80 8.55 11.39
N VAL A 386 -4.64 9.17 11.21
CA VAL A 386 -4.29 10.47 11.80
C VAL A 386 -5.28 11.54 11.36
N GLY A 387 -5.85 12.24 12.35
CA GLY A 387 -6.81 13.31 12.13
C GLY A 387 -8.23 12.86 11.80
N TYR A 388 -8.56 11.57 11.79
CA TYR A 388 -9.93 11.08 11.61
C TYR A 388 -10.57 10.69 12.96
N GLY A 389 -11.84 11.04 13.15
CA GLY A 389 -12.55 10.80 14.42
C GLY A 389 -12.05 11.68 15.58
N LYS A 390 -12.51 11.37 16.80
CA LYS A 390 -12.18 12.15 18.02
C LYS A 390 -10.90 11.70 18.73
N LYS A 391 -10.43 10.48 18.44
CA LYS A 391 -9.27 9.86 19.07
C LYS A 391 -8.48 9.14 17.99
N PHE A 392 -7.24 9.57 17.76
CA PHE A 392 -6.34 9.06 16.74
C PHE A 392 -4.87 9.21 17.18
N PRO A 393 -3.89 8.54 16.53
CA PRO A 393 -2.47 8.69 16.83
C PRO A 393 -1.98 10.13 16.74
N GLU A 394 -1.36 10.62 17.80
CA GLU A 394 -0.79 11.96 17.87
C GLU A 394 0.74 11.95 17.79
N ARG A 395 1.36 10.79 17.97
CA ARG A 395 2.83 10.65 18.09
C ARG A 395 3.38 9.63 17.11
N ILE A 396 3.02 9.76 15.84
CA ILE A 396 3.49 8.86 14.77
C ILE A 396 5.00 8.99 14.51
N HIS A 397 5.65 7.89 14.16
CA HIS A 397 7.04 7.84 13.71
C HIS A 397 7.17 8.48 12.33
N HIS A 398 7.28 9.81 12.26
CA HIS A 398 7.39 10.54 10.99
C HIS A 398 8.13 11.87 11.16
N ARG A 399 9.29 12.01 10.52
CA ARG A 399 10.19 13.17 10.66
C ARG A 399 9.49 14.50 10.39
N GLY A 400 8.96 14.69 9.18
CA GLY A 400 8.29 15.94 8.81
C GLY A 400 7.06 16.29 9.67
N SER A 401 6.45 15.29 10.33
CA SER A 401 5.28 15.50 11.20
C SER A 401 5.71 15.92 12.60
N SER A 402 6.77 15.28 13.12
CA SER A 402 7.30 15.46 14.47
C SER A 402 8.15 16.72 14.66
N LEU A 403 8.74 17.25 13.59
CA LEU A 403 9.59 18.44 13.61
C LEU A 403 8.79 19.71 13.28
N PRO A 404 9.09 20.89 13.86
CA PRO A 404 8.41 22.13 13.51
C PRO A 404 8.68 22.49 12.06
N SER A 405 7.64 22.89 11.32
CA SER A 405 7.81 23.24 9.90
C SER A 405 8.86 24.35 9.70
N ILE A 406 9.49 24.39 8.52
CA ILE A 406 10.46 25.46 8.18
C ILE A 406 9.85 26.87 8.23
N THR A 407 8.52 26.99 8.11
CA THR A 407 7.83 28.27 8.30
C THR A 407 7.78 28.70 9.76
N GLN A 408 7.66 27.76 10.70
CA GLN A 408 7.61 28.03 12.14
C GLN A 408 9.01 28.12 12.76
N HIS A 409 9.97 27.36 12.23
CA HIS A 409 11.37 27.34 12.69
C HIS A 409 12.31 27.45 11.47
N PRO A 410 12.59 28.66 10.95
CA PRO A 410 13.34 28.82 9.71
C PRO A 410 14.81 28.40 9.79
N GLN A 411 15.37 28.30 10.99
CA GLN A 411 16.73 27.82 11.20
C GLN A 411 16.81 26.34 10.85
N HIS A 412 17.93 25.97 10.23
CA HIS A 412 18.24 24.60 9.86
C HIS A 412 18.25 23.68 11.09
N ILE A 413 17.69 22.49 10.94
CA ILE A 413 17.76 21.41 11.92
C ILE A 413 18.65 20.33 11.32
N ASP A 414 19.89 20.23 11.80
CA ASP A 414 20.84 19.21 11.37
C ASP A 414 20.42 17.79 11.77
N CYS A 415 21.13 16.79 11.26
CA CYS A 415 20.93 15.37 11.52
C CYS A 415 20.58 15.01 12.99
N THR A 416 21.23 15.65 13.98
CA THR A 416 21.02 15.36 15.40
C THR A 416 20.12 16.36 16.12
N GLY A 417 19.90 17.53 15.52
CA GLY A 417 19.14 18.64 16.09
C GLY A 417 17.68 18.30 16.37
N GLY A 418 17.13 17.27 15.71
CA GLY A 418 15.76 16.83 15.95
C GLY A 418 15.56 15.83 17.10
N ALA A 419 16.63 15.40 17.79
CA ALA A 419 16.53 14.37 18.83
C ALA A 419 15.50 14.72 19.93
N THR A 420 15.42 16.00 20.34
CA THR A 420 14.45 16.45 21.34
C THR A 420 13.01 16.31 20.87
N TYR A 421 12.74 16.50 19.57
CA TYR A 421 11.43 16.28 18.95
C TYR A 421 11.12 14.79 18.76
N PHE A 422 12.13 13.95 18.59
CA PHE A 422 11.94 12.50 18.57
C PHE A 422 11.52 11.96 19.95
N TYR A 423 12.24 12.31 21.02
CA TYR A 423 12.03 11.74 22.35
C TYR A 423 10.90 12.39 23.17
N THR A 424 10.37 13.55 22.75
CA THR A 424 9.30 14.22 23.52
C THR A 424 8.01 13.41 23.59
N ASN A 425 7.29 13.56 24.71
CA ASN A 425 5.93 13.03 24.90
C ASN A 425 4.83 13.90 24.29
N ASN A 426 5.17 15.07 23.76
CA ASN A 426 4.21 15.92 23.08
C ASN A 426 3.75 15.29 21.76
N PRO A 427 2.51 15.58 21.33
CA PRO A 427 2.03 15.34 19.96
C PRO A 427 3.00 15.89 18.91
N ASN A 428 2.96 15.29 17.73
CA ASN A 428 3.63 15.83 16.55
C ASN A 428 3.05 17.21 16.21
N PRO A 429 3.88 18.27 16.03
CA PRO A 429 3.41 19.63 15.79
C PRO A 429 2.70 19.79 14.44
N ASN A 430 3.02 18.96 13.45
CA ASN A 430 2.34 18.97 12.16
C ASN A 430 1.47 17.72 12.01
N LEU A 431 0.16 17.90 11.90
CA LEU A 431 -0.75 16.78 11.66
C LEU A 431 -0.57 16.26 10.22
N LEU A 432 -0.10 15.01 10.09
CA LEU A 432 -0.05 14.30 8.82
C LEU A 432 -1.41 13.66 8.54
N THR A 433 -2.39 14.50 8.25
CA THR A 433 -3.79 14.10 8.09
C THR A 433 -3.93 12.98 7.05
N GLY A 434 -4.60 11.89 7.46
CA GLY A 434 -4.89 10.74 6.63
C GLY A 434 -3.85 9.63 6.66
N ALA A 435 -2.69 9.84 7.30
CA ALA A 435 -1.72 8.78 7.51
C ALA A 435 -2.35 7.64 8.31
N VAL A 436 -2.24 6.41 7.81
CA VAL A 436 -2.61 5.20 8.55
C VAL A 436 -1.33 4.56 9.07
N VAL A 437 -1.24 4.44 10.39
CA VAL A 437 -0.06 3.87 11.06
C VAL A 437 0.03 2.36 10.88
N GLY A 438 1.11 1.74 11.34
CA GLY A 438 1.26 0.28 11.35
C GLY A 438 0.14 -0.47 12.11
N GLY A 439 -0.44 0.15 13.13
CA GLY A 439 -1.63 -0.33 13.86
C GLY A 439 -1.29 -1.06 15.16
N PRO A 440 -2.28 -1.73 15.79
CA PRO A 440 -2.09 -2.43 17.05
C PRO A 440 -1.42 -3.79 16.87
N ASP A 441 -1.01 -4.38 18.00
CA ASP A 441 -0.56 -5.77 18.08
C ASP A 441 -1.74 -6.78 18.03
N ILE A 442 -1.41 -8.08 18.10
CA ILE A 442 -2.39 -9.18 18.09
C ILE A 442 -3.40 -9.17 19.24
N LYS A 443 -3.15 -8.37 20.28
CA LYS A 443 -4.04 -8.20 21.44
C LYS A 443 -4.80 -6.87 21.40
N ASP A 444 -4.88 -6.23 20.23
CA ASP A 444 -5.51 -4.92 20.04
C ASP A 444 -4.83 -3.79 20.85
N SER A 445 -3.58 -3.96 21.27
CA SER A 445 -2.85 -2.96 22.04
C SER A 445 -2.07 -2.00 21.14
N TYR A 446 -2.13 -0.70 21.44
CA TYR A 446 -1.44 0.36 20.70
C TYR A 446 -0.96 1.45 21.67
N ALA A 447 0.33 1.76 21.65
CA ALA A 447 0.97 2.64 22.64
C ALA A 447 1.00 4.13 22.27
N ASP A 448 0.69 4.48 21.03
CA ASP A 448 0.92 5.83 20.45
C ASP A 448 2.29 6.42 20.79
N SER A 449 3.34 5.72 20.38
CA SER A 449 4.72 6.06 20.69
C SER A 449 5.54 6.25 19.42
N ARG A 450 6.15 7.43 19.27
CA ARG A 450 7.02 7.77 18.12
C ARG A 450 8.22 6.86 17.97
N ALA A 451 8.71 6.28 19.07
CA ALA A 451 9.83 5.35 19.03
C ALA A 451 9.41 3.93 18.61
N ASP A 452 8.12 3.62 18.64
CA ASP A 452 7.56 2.32 18.26
C ASP A 452 7.18 2.34 16.78
N PHE A 453 8.18 2.37 15.89
CA PHE A 453 7.99 2.48 14.45
C PHE A 453 7.14 1.33 13.87
N ALA A 454 7.25 0.12 14.42
CA ALA A 454 6.48 -1.04 13.96
C ALA A 454 4.96 -0.82 14.01
N HIS A 455 4.47 -0.04 14.97
CA HIS A 455 3.04 0.26 15.16
C HIS A 455 2.66 1.68 14.74
N SER A 456 3.56 2.65 14.91
CA SER A 456 3.27 4.08 14.77
C SER A 456 3.70 4.69 13.43
N GLU A 457 4.51 3.99 12.63
CA GLU A 457 4.98 4.49 11.34
C GLU A 457 3.91 4.29 10.25
N PRO A 458 3.53 5.35 9.52
CA PRO A 458 2.71 5.20 8.33
C PRO A 458 3.59 4.96 7.09
N THR A 459 3.09 4.20 6.14
CA THR A 459 3.76 3.98 4.85
C THR A 459 2.82 4.21 3.68
N THR A 460 3.38 4.54 2.51
CA THR A 460 2.57 4.80 1.30
C THR A 460 1.67 3.64 0.90
N TYR A 461 2.10 2.40 1.15
CA TYR A 461 1.41 1.19 0.71
C TYR A 461 0.29 0.72 1.63
N ILE A 462 0.21 1.18 2.89
CA ILE A 462 -0.96 0.95 3.75
C ILE A 462 -2.16 1.75 3.22
N ASN A 463 -1.92 3.02 2.87
CA ASN A 463 -2.96 3.92 2.37
C ASN A 463 -3.46 3.56 0.97
N ALA A 464 -2.62 2.97 0.12
CA ALA A 464 -2.91 2.72 -1.30
C ALA A 464 -4.17 1.86 -1.53
N PRO A 465 -4.29 0.65 -0.94
CA PRO A 465 -5.51 -0.16 -1.05
C PRO A 465 -6.71 0.44 -0.32
N LEU A 466 -6.48 1.20 0.76
CA LEU A 466 -7.53 1.84 1.53
C LEU A 466 -8.31 2.88 0.70
N VAL A 467 -7.66 3.56 -0.26
CA VAL A 467 -8.35 4.47 -1.20
C VAL A 467 -9.48 3.75 -1.96
N GLY A 468 -9.23 2.56 -2.49
CA GLY A 468 -10.23 1.79 -3.23
C GLY A 468 -11.36 1.27 -2.32
N LEU A 469 -11.02 0.81 -1.12
CA LEU A 469 -11.98 0.39 -0.10
C LEU A 469 -12.93 1.52 0.30
N LEU A 470 -12.37 2.68 0.66
CA LEU A 470 -13.14 3.85 1.07
C LEU A 470 -14.00 4.40 -0.07
N ALA A 471 -13.49 4.40 -1.30
CA ALA A 471 -14.27 4.78 -2.48
C ALA A 471 -15.53 3.90 -2.60
N TYR A 472 -15.37 2.57 -2.48
CA TYR A 472 -16.51 1.66 -2.56
C TYR A 472 -17.53 1.90 -1.44
N PHE A 473 -17.10 1.93 -0.17
CA PHE A 473 -17.98 2.06 0.99
C PHE A 473 -18.62 3.46 1.12
N LYS A 474 -17.99 4.51 0.59
CA LYS A 474 -18.63 5.83 0.44
C LYS A 474 -19.89 5.76 -0.44
N SER A 475 -19.95 4.82 -1.38
CA SER A 475 -21.03 4.71 -2.36
C SER A 475 -22.03 3.57 -2.08
N HIS A 476 -21.80 2.73 -1.07
CA HIS A 476 -22.60 1.52 -0.76
C HIS A 476 -22.65 1.25 0.74
#